data_AF-A0A7X1ZTD3-F1
#
_entry.id   AF-A0A7X1ZTD3-F1
#
_cell.length_a   1.000
_cell.length_b   1.000
_cell.length_c   1.000
_cell.angle_alpha   90.00
_cell.angle_beta   90.00
_cell.angle_gamma   90.00
#
_symmetry.space_group_name_H-M   'P 1'
#
loop_
_entity.id
_entity.type
_entity.pdbx_description
1 polymer ?
#
loop_
_entity_poly.entity_id
_entity_poly.type
_entity_poly.pdbx_seq_one_letter_code
_entity_poly.pdbx_strand_id
1 'polypeptide(L)'
;MEPYVTSKSLKAKTQLWLGRIAPFNQHQMRLNLDKAALLVIDMQRFFLEQASPTFTCGGLAILPTLKRLIASFREADRPVVYV
;
A
#
# COMPACT_ATOMS: atom_id res chain seq x y z
N MET A 1 -13.87 -15.50 -1.26
CA MET A 1 -14.36 -14.17 -0.80
C MET A 1 -14.26 -13.21 -1.97
N GLU A 2 -15.32 -12.48 -2.29
CA GLU A 2 -15.24 -11.43 -3.31
C GLU A 2 -14.33 -10.28 -2.84
N PRO A 3 -13.37 -9.82 -3.63
CA PRO A 3 -12.43 -8.79 -3.21
C PRO A 3 -13.15 -7.44 -3.04
N TYR A 4 -13.06 -6.86 -1.84
CA TYR A 4 -13.59 -5.52 -1.59
C TYR A 4 -12.81 -4.42 -2.35
N VAL A 5 -11.69 -4.75 -2.98
CA VAL A 5 -10.94 -3.85 -3.87
C VAL A 5 -10.20 -4.65 -4.94
N THR A 6 -10.14 -4.09 -6.14
CA THR A 6 -9.44 -4.66 -7.31
C THR A 6 -8.55 -3.59 -7.92
N SER A 7 -7.60 -3.96 -8.77
CA SER A 7 -6.74 -2.97 -9.45
C SER A 7 -7.54 -1.93 -10.24
N LYS A 8 -8.73 -2.29 -10.76
CA LYS A 8 -9.65 -1.38 -11.46
C LYS A 8 -10.38 -0.43 -10.52
N SER A 9 -10.78 -0.90 -9.34
CA SER A 9 -11.58 -0.11 -8.38
C SER A 9 -10.75 0.62 -7.33
N LEU A 10 -9.45 0.27 -7.19
CA LEU A 10 -8.56 0.77 -6.15
C LEU A 10 -8.57 2.30 -6.07
N LYS A 11 -8.36 2.99 -7.20
CA LYS A 11 -8.31 4.46 -7.23
C LYS A 11 -9.60 5.12 -6.75
N ALA A 12 -10.75 4.67 -7.26
CA ALA A 12 -12.05 5.24 -6.89
C ALA A 12 -12.39 4.95 -5.42
N LYS A 13 -12.12 3.73 -4.95
CA LYS A 13 -12.38 3.33 -3.58
C LYS A 13 -11.48 4.06 -2.58
N THR A 14 -10.19 4.19 -2.85
CA THR A 14 -9.28 4.93 -1.96
C THR A 14 -9.63 6.41 -1.89
N GLN A 15 -10.04 7.04 -3.00
CA GLN A 15 -10.52 8.42 -2.98
C GLN A 15 -11.75 8.58 -2.09
N LEU A 16 -12.73 7.67 -2.20
CA LEU A 16 -13.91 7.65 -1.33
C LEU A 16 -13.52 7.47 0.14
N TRP A 17 -12.63 6.52 0.44
CA TRP A 17 -12.20 6.24 1.82
C TRP A 17 -11.41 7.40 2.43
N LEU A 18 -10.49 8.00 1.67
CA LEU A 18 -9.74 9.19 2.08
C LEU A 18 -10.68 10.35 2.41
N GLY A 19 -11.73 10.56 1.60
CA GLY A 19 -12.76 11.57 1.88
C GLY A 19 -13.50 11.32 3.19
N ARG A 20 -13.82 10.06 3.50
CA ARG A 20 -14.51 9.68 4.75
C ARG A 20 -13.64 9.87 5.99
N ILE A 21 -12.34 9.60 5.89
CA ILE A 21 -11.43 9.73 7.05
C ILE A 21 -10.82 11.13 7.19
N ALA A 22 -10.94 12.00 6.18
CA ALA A 22 -10.33 13.33 6.17
C ALA A 22 -10.67 14.19 7.41
N PRO A 23 -11.92 14.23 7.94
CA PRO A 23 -12.23 15.00 9.14
C PRO A 23 -11.52 14.52 10.41
N PHE A 24 -11.07 13.26 10.43
CA PHE A 24 -10.40 12.66 11.59
C PHE A 24 -8.87 12.74 11.49
N ASN A 25 -8.33 13.17 10.35
CA ASN A 25 -6.89 13.30 10.17
C ASN A 25 -6.37 14.61 10.78
N GLN A 26 -5.98 14.55 12.05
CA GLN A 26 -5.43 15.70 12.77
C GLN A 26 -3.96 15.99 12.44
N HIS A 27 -3.26 15.05 11.79
CA HIS A 27 -1.85 15.20 11.42
C HIS A 27 -1.65 14.96 9.92
N GLN A 28 -1.75 16.04 9.14
CA GLN A 28 -1.43 16.00 7.72
C GLN A 28 0.07 15.81 7.53
N MET A 29 0.48 14.57 7.25
CA MET A 29 1.87 14.21 6.99
C MET A 29 2.39 14.99 5.78
N ARG A 30 3.48 15.73 5.98
CA ARG A 30 4.27 16.34 4.91
C ARG A 30 5.54 15.50 4.75
N LEU A 31 5.70 14.90 3.58
CA LEU A 31 6.84 14.03 3.31
C LEU A 31 8.13 14.85 3.19
N ASN A 32 9.10 14.57 4.06
CA ASN A 32 10.47 15.02 3.87
C ASN A 32 11.22 13.95 3.06
N LEU A 33 11.38 14.19 1.76
CA LEU A 33 11.96 13.21 0.82
C LEU A 33 13.36 12.76 1.25
N ASP A 34 14.21 13.68 1.67
CA ASP A 34 15.60 13.38 2.06
C ASP A 34 15.69 12.54 3.33
N LYS A 35 14.64 12.57 4.16
CA LYS A 35 14.54 11.83 5.43
C LYS A 35 13.48 10.72 5.41
N ALA A 36 13.05 10.29 4.24
CA ALA A 36 12.03 9.25 4.09
C ALA A 36 12.65 7.86 3.93
N ALA A 37 11.93 6.85 4.44
CA ALA A 37 12.16 5.43 4.18
C ALA A 37 10.82 4.75 3.85
N LEU A 38 10.86 3.70 3.04
CA LEU A 38 9.69 2.89 2.70
C LEU A 38 9.70 1.59 3.50
N LEU A 39 8.68 1.40 4.34
CA LEU A 39 8.42 0.14 5.03
C LEU A 39 7.36 -0.66 4.25
N VAL A 40 7.72 -1.85 3.80
CA VAL A 40 6.85 -2.80 3.10
C VAL A 40 6.44 -3.89 4.08
N ILE A 41 5.18 -3.85 4.52
CA ILE A 41 4.65 -4.69 5.61
C ILE A 41 3.90 -5.89 5.04
N ASP A 42 4.29 -7.10 5.45
CA ASP A 42 3.53 -8.34 5.28
C ASP A 42 3.14 -8.67 3.83
N MET A 43 3.99 -8.31 2.87
CA MET A 43 3.82 -8.64 1.45
C MET A 43 4.41 -10.01 1.08
N GLN A 44 4.46 -10.91 2.06
CA GLN A 44 4.88 -12.30 1.93
C GLN A 44 3.77 -13.18 1.34
N ARG A 45 4.15 -14.31 0.74
CA ARG A 45 3.22 -15.27 0.10
C ARG A 45 2.10 -15.71 1.05
N PHE A 46 2.41 -15.82 2.34
CA PHE A 46 1.43 -16.15 3.37
C PHE A 46 0.18 -15.23 3.35
N PHE A 47 0.31 -13.95 3.02
CA PHE A 47 -0.86 -13.06 2.91
C PHE A 47 -1.40 -12.90 1.48
N LEU A 48 -0.65 -13.36 0.47
CA LEU A 48 -0.95 -13.11 -0.95
C LEU A 48 -1.44 -14.35 -1.72
N GLU A 49 -1.21 -15.55 -1.20
CA GLU A 49 -1.71 -16.79 -1.82
C GLU A 49 -3.15 -17.06 -1.41
N GLN A 50 -4.04 -17.29 -2.40
CA GLN A 50 -5.47 -17.53 -2.15
C GLN A 50 -5.76 -18.76 -1.29
N ALA A 51 -4.86 -19.76 -1.32
CA ALA A 51 -4.98 -20.96 -0.52
C ALA A 51 -4.54 -20.76 0.95
N SER A 52 -3.92 -19.63 1.27
CA SER A 52 -3.48 -19.35 2.63
C SER A 52 -4.67 -19.02 3.55
N PRO A 53 -4.67 -19.49 4.81
CA PRO A 53 -5.70 -19.14 5.80
C PRO A 53 -5.76 -17.64 6.12
N THR A 54 -4.70 -16.88 5.84
CA THR A 54 -4.59 -15.44 6.10
C THR A 54 -4.64 -14.59 4.82
N PHE A 55 -5.11 -15.18 3.72
CA PHE A 55 -5.20 -14.50 2.43
C PHE A 55 -5.93 -13.15 2.53
N THR A 56 -5.23 -12.08 2.16
CA THR A 56 -5.75 -10.72 2.15
C THR A 56 -5.99 -10.27 0.72
N CYS A 57 -7.24 -10.34 0.27
CA CYS A 57 -7.63 -10.09 -1.13
C CYS A 57 -7.20 -8.71 -1.67
N GLY A 58 -7.10 -7.69 -0.82
CA GLY A 58 -6.63 -6.37 -1.20
C GLY A 58 -5.13 -6.31 -1.54
N GLY A 59 -4.33 -7.25 -1.05
CA GLY A 59 -2.88 -7.30 -1.29
C GLY A 59 -2.53 -7.42 -2.77
N LEU A 60 -3.29 -8.23 -3.53
CA LEU A 60 -3.07 -8.40 -4.96
C LEU A 60 -3.35 -7.11 -5.74
N ALA A 61 -4.36 -6.33 -5.32
CA ALA A 61 -4.76 -5.09 -6.00
C ALA A 61 -3.67 -4.00 -5.92
N ILE A 62 -2.86 -3.99 -4.85
CA ILE A 62 -1.86 -2.94 -4.61
C ILE A 62 -0.49 -3.25 -5.23
N LEU A 63 -0.22 -4.49 -5.64
CA LEU A 63 1.10 -4.92 -6.14
C LEU A 63 1.70 -4.01 -7.23
N PRO A 64 0.95 -3.55 -8.25
CA PRO A 64 1.51 -2.66 -9.26
C PRO A 64 1.99 -1.32 -8.68
N THR A 65 1.26 -0.76 -7.72
CA THR A 65 1.61 0.52 -7.08
C THR A 65 2.76 0.34 -6.09
N LEU A 66 2.75 -0.74 -5.32
CA LEU A 66 3.86 -1.07 -4.41
C LEU A 66 5.18 -1.21 -5.17
N LYS A 67 5.19 -1.93 -6.30
CA LYS A 67 6.39 -2.07 -7.14
C LYS A 67 6.93 -0.72 -7.61
N ARG A 68 6.05 0.21 -8.02
CA ARG A 68 6.46 1.57 -8.40
C ARG A 68 7.05 2.34 -7.23
N LEU A 69 6.43 2.26 -6.04
CA LEU A 69 6.96 2.92 -4.83
C LEU A 69 8.35 2.40 -4.46
N ILE A 70 8.54 1.08 -4.47
CA ILE A 70 9.84 0.45 -4.19
C ILE A 70 10.89 0.93 -5.21
N ALA A 71 10.55 1.00 -6.50
CA ALA A 71 11.44 1.49 -7.53
C ALA A 71 11.83 2.96 -7.28
N SER A 72 10.86 3.85 -7.04
CA SER A 72 11.14 5.27 -6.81
C SER A 72 11.98 5.53 -5.56
N PHE A 73 11.78 4.77 -4.47
CA PHE A 73 12.65 4.90 -3.29
C PHE A 73 14.08 4.44 -3.58
N ARG A 74 14.25 3.34 -4.32
CA ARG A 74 15.59 2.86 -4.72
C ARG A 74 16.30 3.81 -5.68
N GLU A 75 15.58 4.37 -6.65
CA GLU A 75 16.11 5.37 -7.59
C GLU A 75 16.57 6.65 -6.87
N ALA A 76 15.88 7.03 -5.80
CA ALA A 76 16.24 8.17 -4.96
C ALA A 76 17.26 7.83 -3.85
N ASP A 77 17.89 6.65 -3.90
CA ASP A 77 18.82 6.15 -2.88
C ASP A 77 18.25 6.26 -1.45
N ARG A 78 16.96 5.95 -1.29
CA ARG A 78 16.25 5.96 0.01
C ARG A 78 16.03 4.53 0.52
N PRO A 79 16.04 4.32 1.85
CA PRO A 79 15.87 2.98 2.41
C PRO A 79 14.53 2.33 2.05
N VAL A 80 14.57 1.03 1.74
CA VAL A 80 13.40 0.15 1.61
C VAL A 80 13.57 -1.02 2.58
N VAL A 81 12.68 -1.15 3.55
CA VAL A 81 12.69 -2.17 4.59
C VAL A 81 11.49 -3.10 4.40
N TYR A 82 11.72 -4.40 4.48
CA TYR A 82 10.66 -5.41 4.43
C TYR A 82 10.47 -5.99 5.83
N VAL A 83 9.22 -6.09 6.26
CA VAL A 83 8.82 -6.74 7.53
C VAL A 83 7.73 -7.77 7.30
#